data_AF-A0AA96EX82-F1
#
_entry.id   AF-A0AA96EX82-F1
#
_cell.length_a   1.000
_cell.length_b   1.000
_cell.length_c   1.000
_cell.angle_alpha   90.00
_cell.angle_beta   90.00
_cell.angle_gamma   90.00
#
_symmetry.space_group_name_H-M   'P 1'
#
loop_
_entity.id
_entity.type
_entity.pdbx_description
1 polymer ?
#
loop_
_entity_poly.entity_id
_entity_poly.type
_entity_poly.pdbx_seq_one_letter_code
_entity_poly.pdbx_strand_id
1 'polypeptide(L)'
;MKKITLVSQTKWILLSAILFSFLSQAKTVLPIETNRIWLNVTGAQGAFSQTLYGYRTGAIDGFDEGVDEAFFYDGAIALASLLGDVRYVIQFKGLSFSIEDVCTIKFFCNKQWHIYICNRSF
;
A
#
# COMPACT_ATOMS: atom_id res chain seq x y z
N MET A 1 55.52 54.48 4.38
CA MET A 1 55.18 53.55 3.28
C MET A 1 54.47 52.34 3.88
N LYS A 2 53.20 52.09 3.54
CA LYS A 2 52.42 50.94 4.06
C LYS A 2 52.54 49.78 3.07
N LYS A 3 53.13 48.67 3.52
CA LYS A 3 53.30 47.45 2.73
C LYS A 3 51.95 46.73 2.69
N ILE A 4 51.31 46.67 1.53
CA ILE A 4 50.10 45.88 1.31
C ILE A 4 50.54 44.52 0.80
N THR A 5 50.29 43.47 1.59
CA THR A 5 50.57 42.09 1.21
C THR A 5 49.30 41.47 0.63
N LEU A 6 49.33 41.10 -0.65
CA LEU A 6 48.22 40.39 -1.30
C LEU A 6 48.21 38.94 -0.82
N VAL A 7 47.16 38.55 -0.09
CA VAL A 7 46.92 37.17 0.31
C VAL A 7 46.25 36.43 -0.86
N SER A 8 46.88 35.34 -1.29
CA SER A 8 46.42 34.47 -2.39
C SER A 8 45.02 33.89 -2.09
N GLN A 9 44.09 34.09 -3.03
CA GLN A 9 42.68 33.66 -2.94
C GLN A 9 42.48 32.14 -3.08
N THR A 10 43.56 31.36 -3.20
CA THR A 10 43.49 29.91 -3.41
C THR A 10 43.02 29.11 -2.18
N LYS A 11 42.98 29.72 -0.99
CA LYS A 11 42.64 29.01 0.26
C LYS A 11 41.14 28.88 0.55
N TRP A 12 40.29 29.63 -0.15
CA TRP A 12 38.82 29.60 0.05
C TRP A 12 38.11 28.65 -0.90
N ILE A 13 38.72 28.34 -2.06
CA ILE A 13 38.12 27.50 -3.10
C ILE A 13 38.13 26.01 -2.69
N LEU A 14 39.06 25.59 -1.83
CA LEU A 14 39.15 24.22 -1.32
C LEU A 14 38.14 23.91 -0.21
N LEU A 15 37.63 24.93 0.50
CA LEU A 15 36.66 24.74 1.59
C LEU A 15 35.22 24.61 1.05
N SER A 16 34.89 25.28 -0.06
CA SER A 16 33.55 25.23 -0.67
C SER A 16 33.27 23.92 -1.41
N ALA A 17 34.30 23.29 -1.99
CA ALA A 17 34.13 22.00 -2.68
C ALA A 17 33.77 20.86 -1.70
N ILE A 18 34.36 20.88 -0.49
CA ILE A 18 34.08 19.90 0.57
C ILE A 18 32.69 20.14 1.19
N LEU A 19 32.23 21.39 1.26
CA LEU A 19 30.88 21.74 1.71
C LEU A 19 29.79 21.37 0.68
N PHE A 20 30.10 21.43 -0.62
CA PHE A 20 29.16 21.10 -1.69
C PHE A 20 28.98 19.58 -1.91
N SER A 21 29.94 18.77 -1.45
CA SER A 21 29.91 17.31 -1.66
C SER A 21 29.05 16.56 -0.62
N PHE A 22 28.60 17.24 0.44
CA PHE A 22 27.82 16.62 1.52
C PHE A 22 26.28 16.72 1.33
N LEU A 23 25.80 17.38 0.27
CA LEU A 23 24.37 17.67 0.05
C LEU A 23 23.72 16.89 -1.11
N SER A 24 24.30 15.74 -1.50
CA SER A 24 23.69 14.86 -2.51
C SER A 24 23.69 13.41 -2.04
N GLN A 25 23.01 13.14 -0.92
CA GLN A 25 22.66 11.77 -0.59
C GLN A 25 21.43 11.39 -1.44
N ALA A 26 21.66 10.64 -2.52
CA ALA A 26 20.57 10.09 -3.33
C ALA A 26 19.74 9.13 -2.45
N LYS A 27 18.45 9.44 -2.25
CA LYS A 27 17.51 8.54 -1.59
C LYS A 27 17.29 7.34 -2.50
N THR A 28 17.83 6.19 -2.12
CA THR A 28 17.56 4.92 -2.80
C THR A 28 16.06 4.60 -2.62
N VAL A 29 15.25 4.83 -3.65
CA VAL A 29 13.84 4.42 -3.65
C VAL A 29 13.82 2.94 -4.01
N LEU A 30 13.68 2.07 -3.01
CA LEU A 30 13.39 0.67 -3.27
C LEU A 30 12.05 0.58 -4.01
N PRO A 31 11.93 -0.25 -5.06
CA PRO A 31 10.66 -0.44 -5.75
C PRO A 31 9.61 -0.94 -4.76
N ILE A 32 8.42 -0.34 -4.80
CA ILE A 32 7.26 -0.80 -4.03
C ILE A 32 6.66 -1.97 -4.79
N GLU A 33 6.88 -3.18 -4.29
CA GLU A 33 6.24 -4.39 -4.78
C GLU A 33 4.79 -4.43 -4.28
N THR A 34 3.87 -4.90 -5.11
CA THR A 34 2.46 -5.07 -4.75
C THR A 34 1.86 -6.25 -5.50
N ASN A 35 1.36 -7.22 -4.73
CA ASN A 35 0.67 -8.41 -5.23
C ASN A 35 -0.75 -8.41 -4.66
N ARG A 36 -1.78 -8.52 -5.49
CA ARG A 36 -3.17 -8.33 -5.05
C ARG A 36 -4.16 -9.15 -5.85
N ILE A 37 -5.27 -9.46 -5.22
CA ILE A 37 -6.42 -10.12 -5.83
C ILE A 37 -7.66 -9.29 -5.54
N TRP A 38 -8.45 -9.04 -6.59
CA TRP A 38 -9.80 -8.50 -6.46
C TRP A 38 -10.79 -9.66 -6.41
N LEU A 39 -11.59 -9.69 -5.35
CA LEU A 39 -12.71 -10.62 -5.22
C LEU A 39 -13.99 -9.85 -5.52
N ASN A 40 -14.71 -10.30 -6.54
CA ASN A 40 -15.94 -9.69 -7.00
C ASN A 40 -17.12 -10.62 -6.73
N VAL A 41 -18.24 -10.05 -6.29
CA VAL A 41 -19.53 -10.73 -6.26
C VAL A 41 -20.53 -9.94 -7.07
N THR A 42 -21.32 -10.66 -7.87
CA THR A 42 -22.44 -10.13 -8.63
C THR A 42 -23.71 -10.85 -8.19
N GLY A 43 -24.83 -10.15 -8.30
CA GLY A 43 -26.15 -10.68 -7.98
C GLY A 43 -27.21 -10.27 -9.00
N ALA A 44 -28.45 -10.65 -8.73
CA ALA A 44 -29.59 -10.25 -9.55
C ALA A 44 -29.74 -8.72 -9.59
N GLN A 45 -30.39 -8.22 -10.65
CA GLN A 45 -30.73 -6.79 -10.78
C GLN A 45 -29.50 -5.86 -10.72
N GLY A 46 -28.31 -6.36 -11.10
CA GLY A 46 -27.08 -5.58 -11.13
C GLY A 46 -26.43 -5.35 -9.77
N ALA A 47 -26.83 -6.09 -8.72
CA ALA A 47 -26.14 -6.04 -7.44
C ALA A 47 -24.66 -6.40 -7.61
N PHE A 48 -23.77 -5.62 -7.01
CA PHE A 48 -22.33 -5.79 -7.14
C PHE A 48 -21.63 -5.40 -5.83
N SER A 49 -20.57 -6.13 -5.49
CA SER A 49 -19.60 -5.71 -4.47
C SER A 49 -18.23 -6.27 -4.80
N GLN A 50 -17.19 -5.59 -4.34
CA GLN A 50 -15.81 -6.03 -4.48
C GLN A 50 -15.02 -5.79 -3.19
N THR A 51 -13.98 -6.60 -2.99
CA THR A 51 -12.95 -6.35 -1.97
C THR A 51 -11.58 -6.73 -2.53
N LEU A 52 -10.54 -5.99 -2.13
CA LEU A 52 -9.15 -6.27 -2.45
C LEU A 52 -8.45 -6.81 -1.23
N TYR A 53 -7.69 -7.89 -1.43
CA TYR A 53 -6.68 -8.33 -0.49
C TYR A 53 -5.33 -8.49 -1.19
N GLY A 54 -4.24 -8.15 -0.52
CA GLY A 54 -2.92 -8.24 -1.12
C GLY A 54 -1.76 -8.12 -0.15
N TYR A 55 -0.56 -8.07 -0.72
CA TYR A 55 0.71 -7.88 -0.04
C TYR A 55 1.43 -6.70 -0.68
N ARG A 56 2.08 -5.87 0.12
CA ARG A 56 2.75 -4.66 -0.36
C ARG A 56 4.05 -4.39 0.42
N THR A 57 5.07 -3.91 -0.29
CA THR A 57 6.30 -3.42 0.36
C THR A 57 5.97 -2.30 1.33
N GLY A 58 6.34 -2.47 2.59
CA GLY A 58 6.17 -1.47 3.64
C GLY A 58 4.78 -1.45 4.30
N ALA A 59 3.87 -2.35 3.91
CA ALA A 59 2.67 -2.62 4.68
C ALA A 59 2.98 -3.50 5.91
N ILE A 60 2.06 -3.55 6.87
CA ILE A 60 2.11 -4.36 8.07
C ILE A 60 0.95 -5.35 8.10
N ASP A 61 1.03 -6.33 8.99
CA ASP A 61 -0.06 -7.28 9.27
C ASP A 61 -1.09 -6.66 10.22
N GLY A 62 -1.57 -5.48 9.84
CA GLY A 62 -2.37 -4.59 10.67
C GLY A 62 -3.15 -3.62 9.80
N PHE A 63 -3.53 -2.47 10.38
CA PHE A 63 -4.10 -1.36 9.61
C PHE A 63 -2.99 -0.42 9.18
N ASP A 64 -2.92 -0.15 7.88
CA ASP A 64 -2.01 0.83 7.27
C ASP A 64 -2.78 2.04 6.73
N GLU A 65 -2.57 3.20 7.36
CA GLU A 65 -3.14 4.45 6.90
C GLU A 65 -2.63 4.82 5.50
N GLY A 66 -3.55 5.15 4.58
CA GLY A 66 -3.22 5.51 3.20
C GLY A 66 -2.94 4.31 2.29
N VAL A 67 -3.07 3.09 2.79
CA VAL A 67 -2.93 1.85 2.02
C VAL A 67 -4.20 0.99 2.13
N ASP A 68 -4.72 0.84 3.35
CA ASP A 68 -5.98 0.14 3.62
C ASP A 68 -7.16 1.10 3.55
N GLU A 69 -8.31 0.57 3.15
CA GLU A 69 -9.56 1.33 3.07
C GLU A 69 -10.64 0.67 3.92
N ALA A 70 -11.19 1.47 4.84
CA ALA A 70 -12.24 1.03 5.73
C ALA A 70 -13.48 0.57 4.95
N PHE A 71 -14.20 -0.39 5.51
CA PHE A 71 -15.38 -0.90 4.84
C PHE A 71 -16.53 0.12 4.84
N PHE A 72 -17.04 0.38 3.64
CA PHE A 72 -18.28 1.11 3.41
C PHE A 72 -19.13 0.33 2.40
N TYR A 73 -20.45 0.27 2.63
CA TYR A 73 -21.38 -0.28 1.66
C TYR A 73 -22.78 0.31 1.87
N ASP A 74 -23.52 0.46 0.78
CA ASP A 74 -24.91 0.90 0.74
C ASP A 74 -25.78 -0.01 -0.16
N GLY A 75 -25.20 -1.12 -0.64
CA GLY A 75 -25.80 -2.02 -1.62
C GLY A 75 -26.50 -3.26 -1.07
N ALA A 76 -27.11 -4.02 -1.99
CA ALA A 76 -27.84 -5.26 -1.67
C ALA A 76 -26.93 -6.45 -1.30
N ILE A 77 -25.68 -6.41 -1.74
CA ILE A 77 -24.64 -7.38 -1.40
C ILE A 77 -23.38 -6.63 -0.98
N ALA A 78 -22.57 -7.26 -0.13
CA ALA A 78 -21.29 -6.71 0.29
C ALA A 78 -20.24 -7.81 0.49
N LEU A 79 -19.00 -7.48 0.13
CA LEU A 79 -17.79 -8.24 0.42
C LEU A 79 -16.83 -7.36 1.20
N ALA A 80 -16.18 -7.94 2.20
CA ALA A 80 -15.11 -7.31 2.95
C ALA A 80 -14.08 -8.34 3.37
N SER A 81 -12.81 -7.96 3.45
CA SER A 81 -11.83 -8.70 4.24
C SER A 81 -11.95 -8.33 5.71
N LEU A 82 -11.43 -9.20 6.59
CA LEU A 82 -11.42 -8.98 8.02
C LEU A 82 -10.00 -8.89 8.57
N LEU A 83 -9.78 -7.89 9.42
CA LEU A 83 -8.67 -7.80 10.37
C LEU A 83 -9.26 -7.88 11.77
N GLY A 84 -9.23 -9.06 12.39
CA GLY A 84 -10.03 -9.33 13.58
C GLY A 84 -11.53 -9.17 13.26
N ASP A 85 -12.22 -8.32 14.01
CA ASP A 85 -13.65 -8.02 13.80
C ASP A 85 -13.90 -6.79 12.90
N VAL A 86 -12.84 -6.13 12.44
CA VAL A 86 -12.93 -4.92 11.62
C VAL A 86 -12.95 -5.28 10.13
N ARG A 87 -13.85 -4.64 9.39
CA ARG A 87 -14.06 -4.88 7.96
C ARG A 87 -13.30 -3.85 7.12
N TYR A 88 -12.72 -4.31 6.02
CA TYR A 88 -12.04 -3.47 5.03
C TYR A 88 -12.53 -3.78 3.60
N VAL A 89 -12.60 -2.75 2.76
CA VAL A 89 -12.81 -2.93 1.31
C VAL A 89 -11.48 -3.20 0.62
N ILE A 90 -10.40 -2.56 1.08
CA ILE A 90 -9.03 -2.77 0.60
C ILE A 90 -8.17 -3.07 1.81
N GLN A 91 -7.42 -4.17 1.76
CA GLN A 91 -6.48 -4.53 2.81
C GLN A 91 -5.19 -5.09 2.22
N PHE A 92 -4.06 -4.65 2.76
CA PHE A 92 -2.74 -5.21 2.47
C PHE A 92 -2.11 -5.84 3.72
N LYS A 93 -1.30 -6.86 3.48
CA LYS A 93 -0.33 -7.39 4.43
C LYS A 93 1.08 -6.96 4.06
N GLY A 94 1.98 -7.03 5.02
CA GLY A 94 3.41 -6.85 4.76
C GLY A 94 3.99 -8.01 3.96
N LEU A 95 4.99 -7.74 3.13
CA LEU A 95 5.87 -8.78 2.60
C LEU A 95 6.85 -9.25 3.69
N SER A 96 7.29 -10.50 3.72
CA SER A 96 7.12 -11.58 2.73
C SER A 96 5.84 -12.41 2.92
N PHE A 97 5.45 -13.15 1.87
CA PHE A 97 4.35 -14.13 1.94
C PHE A 97 4.64 -15.29 2.90
N SER A 98 3.61 -15.76 3.59
CA SER A 98 3.60 -17.06 4.25
C SER A 98 2.60 -18.00 3.60
N ILE A 99 2.92 -19.29 3.53
CA ILE A 99 1.97 -20.34 3.11
C ILE A 99 0.86 -20.57 4.14
N GLU A 100 1.03 -20.05 5.35
CA GLU A 100 0.07 -20.12 6.45
C GLU A 100 -0.89 -18.93 6.46
N ASP A 101 -0.68 -17.94 5.58
CA ASP A 101 -1.52 -16.75 5.56
C ASP A 101 -2.96 -17.08 5.14
N VAL A 102 -3.90 -16.67 5.99
CA VAL A 102 -5.33 -16.82 5.76
C VAL A 102 -5.99 -15.45 5.73
N CYS A 103 -6.67 -15.15 4.63
CA CYS A 103 -7.56 -14.01 4.52
C CYS A 103 -8.99 -14.43 4.83
N THR A 104 -9.59 -13.87 5.88
CA THR A 104 -11.00 -14.11 6.17
C THR A 104 -11.87 -13.12 5.38
N ILE A 105 -12.77 -13.65 4.56
CA ILE A 105 -13.71 -12.85 3.76
C ILE A 105 -15.11 -12.94 4.38
N LYS A 106 -15.72 -11.78 4.59
CA LYS A 106 -17.11 -11.66 5.02
C LYS A 106 -17.99 -11.28 3.84
N PHE A 107 -19.00 -12.11 3.59
CA PHE A 107 -20.06 -11.84 2.62
C PHE A 107 -21.36 -11.49 3.33
N PHE A 108 -22.06 -10.47 2.82
CA PHE A 108 -23.39 -10.07 3.27
C PHE A 108 -24.33 -9.95 2.07
N CYS A 109 -25.58 -10.33 2.25
CA CYS A 109 -26.65 -10.16 1.28
C CYS A 109 -27.95 -9.79 2.03
N ASN A 110 -28.61 -8.70 1.62
CA ASN A 110 -29.84 -8.22 2.25
C ASN A 110 -31.11 -8.96 1.81
N LYS A 111 -30.97 -9.96 0.93
CA LYS A 111 -32.04 -10.85 0.46
C LYS A 111 -31.70 -12.30 0.81
N GLN A 112 -32.69 -13.05 1.26
CA GLN A 112 -32.56 -14.46 1.59
C GLN A 112 -32.31 -15.28 0.30
N TRP A 113 -31.06 -15.67 0.06
CA TRP A 113 -30.68 -16.54 -1.07
C TRP A 113 -29.63 -17.56 -0.64
N HIS A 114 -29.62 -18.70 -1.32
CA HIS A 114 -28.65 -19.76 -1.15
C HIS A 114 -27.33 -19.36 -1.83
N ILE A 115 -26.19 -19.55 -1.15
CA ILE A 115 -24.87 -19.28 -1.72
C ILE A 115 -24.59 -20.34 -2.80
N TYR A 116 -24.52 -19.92 -4.06
CA TYR A 116 -24.04 -20.76 -5.16
C TYR A 116 -22.62 -20.32 -5.55
N ILE A 117 -21.61 -21.10 -5.16
CA ILE A 117 -20.25 -20.93 -5.66
C ILE A 117 -20.18 -21.60 -7.03
N CYS A 118 -20.29 -20.81 -8.09
CA CYS A 118 -20.08 -21.26 -9.47
C CYS A 118 -18.58 -21.17 -9.79
N ASN A 119 -17.89 -22.30 -9.86
CA ASN A 119 -16.56 -22.35 -10.46
C ASN A 119 -16.74 -22.42 -11.99
N ARG A 120 -16.66 -21.27 -12.67
CA ARG A 120 -16.64 -21.24 -14.12
C ARG A 120 -15.21 -21.43 -14.59
N SER A 121 -14.85 -22.68 -14.90
CA SER A 121 -13.68 -22.94 -15.74
C SER A 121 -13.87 -22.24 -17.08
N PHE A 122 -12.89 -21.45 -17.48
CA PHE A 122 -12.80 -20.90 -18.84
C PHE A 122 -12.61 -22.02 -19.87
#